data_AF-A0A6A4JRE9-F1
#
_entry.id   AF-A0A6A4JRE9-F1
#
_cell.length_a   1.000
_cell.length_b   1.000
_cell.length_c   1.000
_cell.angle_alpha   90.00
_cell.angle_beta   90.00
_cell.angle_gamma   90.00
#
_symmetry.space_group_name_H-M   'P 1'
#
loop_
_entity.id
_entity.type
_entity.pdbx_description
1 polymer ?
#
loop_
_entity_poly.entity_id
_entity_poly.type
_entity_poly.pdbx_seq_one_letter_code
_entity_poly.pdbx_strand_id
1 'polypeptide(L)'
;MSQRSKVIELYKTLLHLGKDYPQGADFFRTRLKRAFLKNKDVTDAEQIKKLIGHGEYVVKELEALYMLKKYRTLKRRYETDILPNLETKIEKTVSSKP
;
A
#
# COMPACT_ATOMS: atom_id res chain seq x y z
N MET A 1 1.16 -27.08 0.04
CA MET A 1 0.15 -26.28 0.80
C MET A 1 -1.23 -26.51 0.22
N SER A 2 -2.24 -26.73 1.07
CA SER A 2 -3.65 -26.84 0.65
C SER A 2 -4.17 -25.50 0.11
N GLN A 3 -5.12 -25.52 -0.84
CA GLN A 3 -5.79 -24.32 -1.36
C GLN A 3 -6.42 -23.50 -0.23
N ARG A 4 -7.01 -24.16 0.77
CA ARG A 4 -7.57 -23.52 1.96
C ARG A 4 -6.53 -22.70 2.72
N SER A 5 -5.32 -23.24 2.89
CA SER A 5 -4.23 -22.55 3.58
C SER A 5 -3.83 -21.27 2.84
N LYS A 6 -3.71 -21.34 1.51
CA LYS A 6 -3.39 -20.17 0.66
C LYS A 6 -4.45 -19.07 0.76
N VAL A 7 -5.74 -19.43 0.75
CA VAL A 7 -6.84 -18.47 0.90
C VAL A 7 -6.78 -17.77 2.27
N ILE A 8 -6.51 -18.52 3.34
CA ILE A 8 -6.40 -17.96 4.69
C ILE A 8 -5.21 -17.00 4.81
N GLU A 9 -4.06 -17.41 4.26
CA GLU A 9 -2.85 -16.58 4.21
C GLU A 9 -3.11 -15.27 3.46
N LEU A 10 -3.67 -15.36 2.25
CA LEU A 10 -4.04 -14.20 1.44
C LEU A 10 -4.97 -13.24 2.18
N TYR A 11 -5.99 -13.76 2.87
CA TYR A 11 -6.89 -12.93 3.68
C TYR A 11 -6.16 -12.18 4.79
N LYS A 12 -5.24 -12.84 5.50
CA LYS A 12 -4.44 -12.21 6.57
C LYS A 12 -3.49 -11.15 6.00
N THR A 13 -2.84 -11.43 4.88
CA THR A 13 -1.94 -10.49 4.21
C THR A 13 -2.68 -9.24 3.75
N LEU A 14 -3.83 -9.40 3.08
CA LEU A 14 -4.66 -8.27 2.67
C LEU A 14 -5.18 -7.47 3.86
N LEU A 15 -5.58 -8.13 4.95
CA LEU A 15 -6.02 -7.44 6.16
C LEU A 15 -4.90 -6.64 6.83
N HIS A 16 -3.66 -7.13 6.78
CA HIS A 16 -2.50 -6.41 7.29
C HIS A 16 -2.18 -5.17 6.45
N LEU A 17 -2.08 -5.33 5.12
CA LEU A 17 -1.78 -4.23 4.20
C LEU A 17 -2.90 -3.18 4.14
N GLY A 18 -4.15 -3.61 4.33
CA GLY A 18 -5.32 -2.75 4.32
C GLY A 18 -5.45 -1.81 5.52
N LYS A 19 -4.61 -1.92 6.55
CA LYS A 19 -4.66 -1.05 7.74
C LYS A 19 -4.39 0.41 7.41
N ASP A 20 -3.46 0.65 6.49
CA ASP A 20 -3.04 2.00 6.07
C ASP A 20 -3.83 2.52 4.85
N TYR A 21 -4.94 1.87 4.52
CA TYR A 21 -5.76 2.25 3.37
C TYR A 21 -6.29 3.69 3.53
N PRO A 22 -6.27 4.54 2.48
CA PRO A 22 -6.61 5.96 2.59
C PRO A 22 -8.00 6.26 3.18
N GLN A 23 -8.98 5.36 2.97
CA GLN A 23 -10.35 5.51 3.48
C GLN A 23 -10.56 4.85 4.86
N GLY A 24 -9.48 4.34 5.47
CA GLY A 24 -9.50 3.70 6.79
C GLY A 24 -9.56 2.17 6.75
N ALA A 25 -9.08 1.56 7.84
CA ALA A 25 -8.98 0.11 7.99
C ALA A 25 -10.36 -0.60 7.98
N ASP A 26 -11.37 -0.02 8.62
CA ASP A 26 -12.71 -0.61 8.70
C ASP A 26 -13.41 -0.66 7.34
N PHE A 27 -13.21 0.39 6.54
CA PHE A 27 -13.72 0.47 5.18
C PHE A 27 -13.13 -0.65 4.31
N PHE A 28 -11.81 -0.81 4.37
CA PHE A 28 -11.11 -1.86 3.62
C PHE A 28 -11.53 -3.26 4.10
N ARG A 29 -11.50 -3.48 5.43
CA ARG A 29 -11.87 -4.77 6.05
C ARG A 29 -13.29 -5.20 5.67
N THR A 30 -14.26 -4.28 5.67
CA THR A 30 -15.65 -4.59 5.31
C THR A 30 -15.76 -5.04 3.85
N ARG A 31 -15.06 -4.37 2.93
CA ARG A 31 -15.02 -4.76 1.50
C ARG A 31 -14.29 -6.07 1.28
N LEU A 32 -13.15 -6.27 1.94
CA LEU A 32 -12.39 -7.52 1.89
C LEU A 32 -13.26 -8.69 2.33
N LYS A 33 -13.91 -8.58 3.50
CA LYS A 33 -14.82 -9.62 4.02
C LYS A 33 -15.94 -9.92 3.03
N ARG A 34 -16.56 -8.89 2.44
CA ARG A 34 -17.63 -9.07 1.44
C ARG A 34 -17.14 -9.81 0.20
N ALA A 35 -15.94 -9.51 -0.29
CA ALA A 35 -15.36 -10.17 -1.46
C ALA A 35 -15.08 -11.66 -1.22
N PHE A 36 -14.55 -12.02 -0.05
CA PHE A 36 -14.31 -13.43 0.32
C PHE A 36 -15.64 -14.17 0.55
N LEU A 37 -16.61 -13.55 1.21
CA LEU A 37 -17.93 -14.14 1.42
C LEU A 37 -18.69 -14.39 0.11
N LYS A 38 -18.56 -13.51 -0.88
CA LYS A 38 -19.17 -13.68 -2.21
C LYS A 38 -18.69 -14.95 -2.92
N ASN A 39 -17.45 -15.38 -2.67
CA ASN A 39 -16.84 -16.54 -3.31
C ASN A 39 -16.76 -17.78 -2.39
N LYS A 40 -17.47 -17.79 -1.25
CA LYS A 40 -17.35 -18.85 -0.23
C LYS A 40 -17.77 -20.24 -0.74
N ASP A 41 -18.71 -20.29 -1.69
CA ASP A 41 -19.33 -21.52 -2.21
C ASP A 41 -18.61 -22.02 -3.48
N VAL A 42 -17.52 -21.38 -3.89
CA VAL A 42 -16.72 -21.82 -5.04
C VAL A 42 -15.93 -23.06 -4.66
N THR A 43 -16.22 -24.17 -5.33
CA THR A 43 -15.58 -25.48 -5.10
C THR A 43 -14.62 -25.91 -6.20
N ASP A 44 -14.69 -25.27 -7.37
CA ASP A 44 -13.81 -25.57 -8.50
C ASP A 44 -12.36 -25.12 -8.22
N ALA A 45 -11.43 -26.05 -8.37
CA ALA A 45 -10.02 -25.84 -8.06
C ALA A 45 -9.36 -24.79 -8.97
N GLU A 46 -9.70 -24.77 -10.25
CA GLU A 46 -9.14 -23.81 -11.21
C GLU A 46 -9.71 -22.40 -10.96
N GLN A 47 -11.00 -22.29 -10.64
CA GLN A 47 -11.61 -21.02 -10.25
C GLN A 47 -11.00 -20.47 -8.95
N ILE A 48 -10.77 -21.30 -7.93
CA ILE A 48 -10.11 -20.89 -6.69
C ILE A 48 -8.71 -20.36 -6.98
N LYS A 49 -7.94 -21.04 -7.84
CA LYS A 49 -6.60 -20.61 -8.23
C LYS A 49 -6.60 -19.24 -8.93
N LYS A 50 -7.56 -18.99 -9.82
CA LYS A 50 -7.76 -17.68 -10.47
C LYS A 50 -8.09 -16.58 -9.46
N LEU A 51 -8.98 -16.86 -8.50
CA LEU A 51 -9.36 -15.90 -7.46
C LEU A 51 -8.20 -15.58 -6.52
N ILE A 52 -7.38 -16.58 -6.16
CA ILE A 52 -6.15 -16.36 -5.39
C ILE A 52 -5.21 -15.45 -6.18
N GLY A 53 -4.97 -15.73 -7.47
CA GLY A 53 -4.11 -14.91 -8.32
C GLY A 53 -4.60 -13.46 -8.43
N HIS A 54 -5.92 -13.25 -8.50
CA HIS A 54 -6.50 -11.90 -8.43
C HIS A 54 -6.20 -11.21 -7.10
N GLY A 55 -6.32 -11.91 -5.96
CA GLY A 55 -5.98 -11.31 -4.67
C GLY A 55 -4.47 -11.01 -4.52
N GLU A 56 -3.60 -11.84 -5.08
CA GLU A 56 -2.14 -11.58 -5.14
C GLU A 56 -1.82 -10.34 -5.98
N TYR A 57 -2.57 -10.08 -7.05
CA TYR A 57 -2.46 -8.83 -7.80
C TYR A 57 -2.84 -7.62 -6.92
N VAL A 58 -3.95 -7.70 -6.19
CA VAL A 58 -4.39 -6.63 -5.27
C VAL A 58 -3.36 -6.37 -4.16
N VAL A 59 -2.64 -7.40 -3.68
CA VAL A 59 -1.52 -7.22 -2.75
C VAL A 59 -0.47 -6.27 -3.33
N LYS A 60 -0.04 -6.49 -4.58
CA LYS A 60 0.95 -5.64 -5.26
C LYS A 60 0.44 -4.22 -5.47
N GLU A 61 -0.84 -4.04 -5.75
CA GLU A 61 -1.44 -2.70 -5.85
C GLU A 61 -1.38 -1.95 -4.51
N LEU A 62 -1.67 -2.63 -3.40
CA LEU A 62 -1.58 -2.04 -2.06
C LEU A 62 -0.14 -1.66 -1.70
N GLU A 63 0.83 -2.51 -2.03
CA GLU A 63 2.26 -2.20 -1.85
C GLU A 63 2.67 -0.97 -2.68
N ALA A 64 2.22 -0.89 -3.93
CA ALA A 64 2.49 0.26 -4.80
C ALA A 64 1.87 1.55 -4.23
N LEU A 65 0.64 1.50 -3.74
CA LEU A 65 -0.01 2.63 -3.07
C LEU A 65 0.76 3.08 -1.82
N TYR A 66 1.27 2.13 -1.03
CA TYR A 66 2.11 2.42 0.12
C TYR A 66 3.41 3.13 -0.29
N MET A 67 4.10 2.62 -1.31
CA MET A 67 5.33 3.25 -1.83
C MET A 67 5.07 4.65 -2.39
N LEU A 68 3.95 4.86 -3.08
CA LEU A 68 3.54 6.17 -3.56
C LEU A 68 3.30 7.17 -2.43
N LYS A 69 2.63 6.74 -1.34
CA LYS A 69 2.43 7.56 -0.13
C LYS A 69 3.77 7.95 0.50
N LYS A 70 4.72 7.00 0.59
CA LYS A 70 6.07 7.25 1.11
C LYS A 70 6.82 8.26 0.24
N TYR A 71 6.80 8.08 -1.07
CA TYR A 71 7.41 9.01 -2.02
C TYR A 71 6.82 10.43 -1.90
N ARG A 72 5.48 10.56 -1.86
CA ARG A 72 4.81 11.87 -1.69
C ARG A 72 5.23 12.58 -0.40
N THR A 73 5.34 11.83 0.70
CA THR A 73 5.80 12.37 1.98
C THR A 73 7.24 12.84 1.90
N LEU A 74 8.12 12.04 1.30
CA LEU A 74 9.53 12.37 1.14
C LEU A 74 9.70 13.62 0.28
N LYS A 75 9.08 13.65 -0.91
CA LYS A 75 9.12 14.78 -1.84
C LYS A 75 8.68 16.09 -1.16
N ARG A 76 7.56 16.06 -0.42
CA ARG A 76 7.07 17.24 0.31
C ARG A 76 8.10 17.79 1.28
N ARG A 77 8.79 16.93 2.04
CA ARG A 77 9.84 17.37 2.99
C ARG A 77 11.04 17.99 2.27
N TYR A 78 11.46 17.41 1.15
CA TYR A 78 12.53 18.02 0.35
C TYR A 78 12.14 19.41 -0.16
N GLU A 79 10.92 19.56 -0.68
CA GLU A 79 10.41 20.83 -1.21
C GLU A 79 10.14 21.88 -0.13
N THR A 80 9.61 21.47 1.03
CA THR A 80 9.17 22.39 2.08
C THR A 80 10.31 22.77 3.03
N ASP A 81 11.17 21.82 3.39
CA ASP A 81 12.14 22.01 4.46
C ASP A 81 13.58 22.10 3.92
N ILE A 82 13.95 21.28 2.93
CA ILE A 82 15.37 21.13 2.58
C ILE A 82 15.81 22.16 1.54
N LEU A 83 15.09 22.30 0.42
CA LEU A 83 15.48 23.23 -0.65
C LEU A 83 15.54 24.70 -0.17
N PRO A 84 14.52 25.25 0.52
CA PRO A 84 14.56 26.64 0.95
C PRO A 84 15.70 26.91 1.96
N ASN A 85 15.96 25.97 2.86
CA ASN A 85 17.03 26.11 3.85
C ASN A 85 18.43 25.98 3.22
N LEU A 86 18.58 25.18 2.15
CA LEU A 86 19.82 25.10 1.38
C LEU A 86 20.07 26.40 0.61
N GLU A 87 19.05 26.95 -0.05
CA GLU A 87 19.13 28.25 -0.74
C GLU A 87 19.53 29.36 0.24
N THR A 88 18.86 29.44 1.39
CA THR A 88 19.19 30.41 2.45
C THR A 88 20.63 30.26 2.96
N LYS A 89 21.14 29.03 3.05
CA LYS A 89 22.51 28.76 3.48
C LYS A 89 23.53 29.16 2.41
N ILE A 90 23.23 28.92 1.13
CA ILE A 90 24.07 29.31 0.00
C ILE A 90 24.17 30.84 -0.06
N GLU A 91 23.05 31.56 0.00
CA GLU A 91 23.04 33.04 0.00
C GLU A 91 23.91 33.62 1.12
N LYS A 92 23.79 33.08 2.33
CA LYS A 92 24.64 33.49 3.48
C LYS A 92 26.13 33.24 3.22
N THR A 93 26.49 32.11 2.62
CA THR A 93 27.90 31.80 2.30
C THR A 93 28.46 32.62 1.15
N VAL A 94 27.63 33.01 0.18
CA VAL A 94 28.04 33.86 -0.94
C VAL A 94 28.19 35.32 -0.48
N SER A 95 27.30 35.80 0.38
CA SER A 95 27.34 37.16 0.93
C SER A 95 28.44 37.37 2.00
N SER A 96 29.00 36.30 2.58
CA SER A 96 30.07 36.37 3.57
C SER A 96 31.48 36.22 2.98
N LYS A 97 31.61 36.10 1.66
CA LYS A 97 32.91 36.06 0.97
C LYS A 97 33.40 37.52 0.80
N PRO A 98 34.65 37.84 1.18
CA PRO A 98 35.17 39.21 1.13
C PRO A 98 35.29 39.74 -0.30
#